data_AF-A0A955NAQ1-F1
#
_entry.id   AF-A0A955NAQ1-F1
#
_cell.length_a   1.000
_cell.length_b   1.000
_cell.length_c   1.000
_cell.angle_alpha   90.00
_cell.angle_beta   90.00
_cell.angle_gamma   90.00
#
_symmetry.space_group_name_H-M   'P 1'
#
loop_
_entity.id
_entity.type
_entity.pdbx_description
1 polymer ?
#
loop_
_entity_poly.entity_id
_entity_poly.type
_entity_poly.pdbx_seq_one_letter_code
_entity_poly.pdbx_strand_id
1 'polypeptide(L)'
;DEDPKFEATVEGQTIHLTKKLKDGTVLERTIALPDDGSGKVLFEGTAKYEGDGSKTLELKIHPEYDTVTRTEDAKELSVYVQDNGKWKLVNEEWDTDEGPSQDVINNAKGGSFAFFNHEAGYGVTETYNPDDFARPNLWWSPGRKLLNLELITPSVELKKGDSFSYSYEIEYTESPPDA
;
A
#
# COMPACT_ATOMS: atom_id res chain seq x y z
N ASP A 1 21.29 -20.26 5.60
CA ASP A 1 20.33 -19.58 6.49
C ASP A 1 19.11 -19.17 5.71
N GLU A 2 18.02 -19.92 5.84
CA GLU A 2 16.73 -19.51 5.27
C GLU A 2 16.14 -18.38 6.12
N ASP A 3 15.47 -17.43 5.46
CA ASP A 3 14.71 -16.39 6.16
C ASP A 3 13.51 -17.02 6.89
N PRO A 4 13.17 -16.51 8.09
CA PRO A 4 12.00 -16.99 8.81
C PRO A 4 10.74 -16.82 7.94
N LYS A 5 9.89 -17.86 7.92
CA LYS A 5 8.62 -17.86 7.18
C LYS A 5 7.52 -17.24 8.06
N PHE A 6 6.45 -16.77 7.42
CA PHE A 6 5.24 -16.43 8.15
C PHE A 6 4.55 -17.71 8.64
N GLU A 7 4.11 -17.68 9.89
CA GLU A 7 3.10 -18.58 10.41
C GLU A 7 1.73 -17.97 10.14
N ALA A 8 0.76 -18.80 9.75
CA ALA A 8 -0.56 -18.34 9.35
C ALA A 8 -1.66 -19.11 10.07
N THR A 9 -2.65 -18.40 10.59
CA THR A 9 -3.93 -18.97 11.04
C THR A 9 -5.06 -18.35 10.24
N VAL A 10 -6.11 -19.15 10.00
CA VAL A 10 -7.30 -18.72 9.26
C VAL A 10 -8.51 -18.93 10.15
N GLU A 11 -9.28 -17.87 10.35
CA GLU A 11 -10.49 -17.86 11.17
C GLU A 11 -11.61 -17.17 10.38
N GLY A 12 -12.55 -17.96 9.86
CA GLY A 12 -13.62 -17.43 9.02
C GLY A 12 -13.08 -16.75 7.76
N GLN A 13 -13.33 -15.44 7.65
CA GLN A 13 -12.91 -14.59 6.52
C GLN A 13 -11.63 -13.79 6.83
N THR A 14 -10.89 -14.20 7.86
CA THR A 14 -9.69 -13.51 8.33
C THR A 14 -8.48 -14.43 8.33
N ILE A 15 -7.34 -13.91 7.90
CA ILE A 15 -6.03 -14.54 7.98
C ILE A 15 -5.18 -13.72 8.93
N HIS A 16 -4.60 -14.37 9.93
CA HIS A 16 -3.58 -13.79 10.80
C HIS A 16 -2.21 -14.36 10.43
N LEU A 17 -1.24 -13.49 10.23
CA LEU A 17 0.11 -13.81 9.85
C LEU A 17 1.06 -13.29 10.92
N THR A 18 2.00 -14.13 11.37
CA THR A 18 3.05 -13.72 12.31
C THR A 18 4.41 -14.17 11.79
N LYS A 19 5.41 -13.30 11.90
CA LYS A 19 6.80 -13.62 11.54
C LYS A 19 7.76 -12.96 12.52
N LYS A 20 8.60 -13.77 13.15
CA LYS A 20 9.71 -13.29 13.99
C LYS A 20 11.01 -13.24 13.19
N LEU A 21 11.59 -12.05 13.08
CA LEU A 21 12.87 -11.81 12.43
C LEU A 21 14.03 -12.13 13.38
N LYS A 22 15.21 -12.38 12.81
CA LYS A 22 16.43 -12.71 13.57
C LYS A 22 16.88 -11.58 14.51
N ASP A 23 16.52 -10.34 14.21
CA ASP A 23 16.88 -9.18 15.02
C ASP A 23 15.96 -8.94 16.22
N GLY A 24 14.93 -9.79 16.40
CA GLY A 24 13.96 -9.69 17.49
C GLY A 24 12.68 -8.95 17.11
N THR A 25 12.56 -8.43 15.89
CA THR A 25 11.31 -7.85 15.40
C THR A 25 10.26 -8.95 15.19
N VAL A 26 9.04 -8.73 15.66
CA VAL A 26 7.86 -9.54 15.39
C VAL A 26 6.93 -8.73 14.49
N LEU A 27 6.66 -9.24 13.29
CA LEU A 27 5.70 -8.69 12.35
C LEU A 27 4.41 -9.47 12.47
N GLU A 28 3.31 -8.77 12.72
CA GLU A 28 1.96 -9.32 12.73
C GLU A 28 1.16 -8.63 11.63
N ARG A 29 0.32 -9.39 10.92
CA ARG A 29 -0.56 -8.87 9.89
C ARG A 29 -1.89 -9.60 9.90
N THR A 30 -2.97 -8.85 9.87
CA THR A 30 -4.33 -9.35 9.67
C THR A 30 -4.77 -8.98 8.26
N ILE A 31 -5.37 -9.94 7.56
CA ILE A 31 -6.02 -9.74 6.27
C ILE A 31 -7.47 -10.21 6.43
N ALA A 32 -8.44 -9.35 6.21
CA ALA A 32 -9.85 -9.67 6.41
C ALA A 32 -10.68 -9.31 5.18
N LEU A 33 -11.68 -10.14 4.89
CA LEU A 33 -12.80 -9.83 4.01
C LEU A 33 -14.02 -9.56 4.91
N PRO A 34 -14.37 -8.28 5.16
CA PRO A 34 -15.52 -7.96 6.00
C PRO A 34 -16.83 -8.50 5.41
N ASP A 35 -17.70 -9.03 6.27
CA ASP A 35 -19.05 -9.49 5.89
C ASP A 35 -20.06 -8.34 5.92
N ASP A 36 -19.70 -7.20 5.32
CA ASP A 36 -20.52 -5.99 5.26
C ASP A 36 -21.05 -5.69 3.84
N GLY A 37 -20.73 -6.57 2.88
CA GLY A 37 -21.13 -6.42 1.48
C GLY A 37 -20.34 -5.38 0.69
N SER A 38 -19.32 -4.75 1.29
CA SER A 38 -18.48 -3.74 0.61
C SER A 38 -17.56 -4.35 -0.46
N GLY A 39 -17.22 -5.64 -0.33
CA GLY A 39 -16.23 -6.29 -1.20
C GLY A 39 -14.78 -5.83 -0.95
N LYS A 40 -14.55 -5.06 0.12
CA LYS A 40 -13.24 -4.56 0.50
C LYS A 40 -12.37 -5.64 1.12
N VAL A 41 -11.05 -5.46 1.00
CA VAL A 41 -10.06 -6.23 1.74
C VAL A 41 -9.37 -5.32 2.74
N LEU A 42 -9.52 -5.61 4.02
CA LEU A 42 -8.86 -4.88 5.10
C LEU A 42 -7.50 -5.51 5.42
N PHE A 43 -6.50 -4.65 5.57
CA PHE A 43 -5.16 -5.01 6.00
C PHE A 43 -4.78 -4.21 7.24
N GLU A 44 -4.39 -4.92 8.29
CA GLU A 44 -3.83 -4.32 9.49
C GLU A 44 -2.46 -4.94 9.75
N GLY A 45 -1.48 -4.14 10.16
CA GLY A 45 -0.15 -4.62 10.47
C GLY A 45 0.39 -3.99 11.74
N THR A 46 1.15 -4.78 12.49
CA THR A 46 1.87 -4.35 13.68
C THR A 46 3.31 -4.83 13.60
N ALA A 47 4.25 -3.94 13.91
CA ALA A 47 5.65 -4.31 14.12
C ALA A 47 6.02 -4.05 15.57
N LYS A 48 6.45 -5.10 16.25
CA LYS A 48 6.88 -5.07 17.65
C LYS A 48 8.35 -5.45 17.76
N TYR A 49 9.11 -4.75 18.60
CA TYR A 49 10.50 -5.11 18.85
C TYR A 49 10.65 -5.88 20.16
N GLU A 50 11.16 -7.12 20.12
CA GLU A 50 11.40 -7.95 21.31
C GLU A 50 12.89 -8.19 21.60
N GLY A 51 13.77 -7.65 20.74
CA GLY A 51 15.22 -7.70 20.95
C GLY A 51 15.69 -6.84 22.12
N ASP A 52 16.98 -6.91 22.41
CA ASP A 52 17.59 -6.05 23.43
C ASP A 52 18.11 -4.74 22.80
N GLY A 53 18.01 -3.63 23.54
CA GLY A 53 18.40 -2.31 23.04
C GLY A 53 17.26 -1.57 22.34
N SER A 54 17.61 -0.78 21.33
CA SER A 54 16.66 -0.09 20.44
C SER A 54 16.96 -0.38 18.97
N LYS A 55 15.93 -0.24 18.14
CA LYS A 55 15.97 -0.50 16.70
C LYS A 55 15.10 0.52 15.98
N THR A 56 15.66 1.21 15.00
CA THR A 56 14.85 2.00 14.06
C THR A 56 14.28 1.08 12.99
N LEU A 57 12.96 1.15 12.80
CA LEU A 57 12.23 0.41 11.77
C LEU A 57 11.48 1.36 10.86
N GLU A 58 11.44 1.01 9.58
CA GLU A 58 10.60 1.59 8.54
C GLU A 58 10.10 0.43 7.69
N LEU A 59 8.81 0.42 7.37
CA LEU A 59 8.20 -0.61 6.54
C LEU A 59 7.71 0.01 5.24
N LYS A 60 8.01 -0.70 4.14
CA LYS A 60 7.41 -0.46 2.83
C LYS A 60 6.32 -1.50 2.61
N ILE A 61 5.08 -1.03 2.48
CA ILE A 61 3.95 -1.82 2.05
C ILE A 61 3.94 -1.80 0.53
N HIS A 62 3.94 -2.99 -0.07
CA HIS A 62 4.23 -3.18 -1.49
C HIS A 62 3.14 -4.02 -2.18
N PRO A 63 1.90 -3.52 -2.29
CA PRO A 63 0.89 -4.17 -3.09
C PRO A 63 1.25 -4.00 -4.57
N GLU A 64 1.21 -5.11 -5.30
CA GLU A 64 1.53 -5.17 -6.73
C GLU A 64 0.24 -5.51 -7.49
N TYR A 65 -0.14 -4.66 -8.43
CA TYR A 65 -1.36 -4.81 -9.21
C TYR A 65 -1.03 -5.08 -10.68
N ASP A 66 -1.69 -6.09 -11.25
CA ASP A 66 -1.71 -6.28 -12.70
C ASP A 66 -2.62 -5.21 -13.31
N THR A 67 -2.06 -4.35 -14.15
CA THR A 67 -2.78 -3.28 -14.84
C THR A 67 -3.44 -3.76 -16.13
N VAL A 68 -3.20 -5.01 -16.53
CA VAL A 68 -3.55 -5.69 -17.80
C VAL A 68 -3.09 -4.99 -19.09
N THR A 69 -2.56 -3.78 -18.99
CA THR A 69 -2.03 -2.95 -20.09
C THR A 69 -0.56 -2.63 -19.89
N ARG A 70 0.15 -2.41 -21.00
CA ARG A 70 1.53 -1.89 -21.01
C ARG A 70 1.60 -0.43 -21.46
N THR A 71 0.45 0.23 -21.57
CA THR A 71 0.37 1.62 -22.02
C THR A 71 1.07 2.55 -21.03
N GLU A 72 1.58 3.66 -21.54
CA GLU A 72 2.05 4.81 -20.75
C GLU A 72 1.05 5.98 -20.84
N ASP A 73 -0.02 5.83 -21.64
CA ASP A 73 -1.03 6.87 -21.79
C ASP A 73 -1.92 6.95 -20.53
N ALA A 74 -1.83 8.08 -19.83
CA ALA A 74 -2.64 8.37 -18.66
C ALA A 74 -4.16 8.36 -18.94
N LYS A 75 -4.59 8.47 -20.20
CA LYS A 75 -6.00 8.35 -20.61
C LYS A 75 -6.48 6.91 -20.72
N GLU A 76 -5.56 5.96 -20.88
CA GLU A 76 -5.86 4.53 -20.89
C GLU A 76 -5.67 3.92 -19.50
N LEU A 77 -4.60 4.30 -18.80
CA LEU A 77 -4.33 3.92 -17.41
C LEU A 77 -4.06 5.16 -16.58
N SER A 78 -5.05 5.59 -15.79
CA SER A 78 -4.90 6.74 -14.90
C SER A 78 -4.47 6.31 -13.51
N VAL A 79 -3.57 7.06 -12.89
CA VAL A 79 -3.18 6.88 -11.49
C VAL A 79 -3.46 8.15 -10.72
N TYR A 80 -4.09 8.03 -9.55
CA TYR A 80 -4.59 9.15 -8.76
C TYR A 80 -4.11 9.09 -7.32
N VAL A 81 -3.69 10.21 -6.76
CA VAL A 81 -3.46 10.32 -5.31
C VAL A 81 -4.40 11.36 -4.72
N GLN A 82 -4.93 11.10 -3.53
CA GLN A 82 -5.71 12.08 -2.82
C GLN A 82 -4.80 13.01 -2.02
N ASP A 83 -4.97 14.31 -2.18
CA ASP A 83 -4.27 15.34 -1.43
C ASP A 83 -5.24 16.46 -1.02
N ASN A 84 -5.27 16.80 0.27
CA ASN A 84 -6.18 17.79 0.85
C ASN A 84 -7.66 17.57 0.45
N GLY A 85 -8.10 16.29 0.44
CA GLY A 85 -9.46 15.88 0.11
C GLY A 85 -9.81 15.90 -1.38
N LYS A 86 -8.84 16.13 -2.27
CA LYS A 86 -9.04 16.14 -3.72
C LYS A 86 -8.21 15.08 -4.40
N TRP A 87 -8.78 14.40 -5.38
CA TRP A 87 -8.03 13.52 -6.26
C TRP A 87 -7.17 14.35 -7.22
N LYS A 88 -5.96 13.85 -7.47
CA LYS A 88 -5.03 14.41 -8.45
C LYS A 88 -4.57 13.28 -9.36
N LEU A 89 -4.75 13.42 -10.66
CA LEU A 89 -4.09 12.56 -11.64
C LEU A 89 -2.58 12.80 -11.56
N VAL A 90 -1.78 11.75 -11.41
CA VAL A 90 -0.33 11.89 -11.13
C VAL A 90 0.57 11.31 -12.20
N ASN A 91 0.10 10.41 -13.06
CA ASN A 91 0.95 9.78 -14.07
C ASN A 91 0.90 10.46 -15.45
N GLU A 92 0.49 11.74 -15.52
CA GLU A 92 0.57 12.51 -16.76
C GLU A 92 2.03 12.69 -17.17
N GLU A 93 2.35 12.34 -18.42
CA GLU A 93 3.69 12.48 -19.02
C GLU A 93 4.78 11.60 -18.37
N TRP A 94 4.41 10.56 -17.63
CA TRP A 94 5.37 9.63 -17.05
C TRP A 94 5.98 8.72 -18.11
N ASP A 95 7.30 8.56 -18.03
CA ASP A 95 8.07 7.52 -18.72
C ASP A 95 8.54 6.56 -17.62
N THR A 96 7.84 5.43 -17.46
CA THR A 96 8.01 4.48 -16.34
C THR A 96 7.60 5.04 -14.97
N ASP A 97 8.40 4.91 -13.90
CA ASP A 97 8.09 5.35 -12.53
C ASP A 97 8.61 6.75 -12.18
N GLU A 98 9.15 7.45 -13.17
CA GLU A 98 9.63 8.83 -13.04
C GLU A 98 8.71 9.78 -13.83
N GLY A 99 8.36 10.90 -13.20
CA GLY A 99 7.61 11.94 -13.88
C GLY A 99 7.33 13.17 -13.01
N PRO A 100 6.73 14.21 -13.61
CA PRO A 100 6.66 15.56 -13.02
C PRO A 100 5.89 15.64 -11.69
N SER A 101 5.02 14.66 -11.43
CA SER A 101 4.15 14.66 -10.24
C SER A 101 4.68 13.81 -9.08
N GLN A 102 5.92 13.31 -9.14
CA GLN A 102 6.48 12.47 -8.07
C GLN A 102 6.46 13.19 -6.70
N ASP A 103 6.73 14.50 -6.68
CA ASP A 103 6.61 15.32 -5.47
C ASP A 103 5.17 15.45 -4.97
N VAL A 104 4.18 15.44 -5.87
CA VAL A 104 2.76 15.47 -5.49
C VAL A 104 2.40 14.19 -4.75
N ILE A 105 2.85 13.03 -5.24
CA ILE A 105 2.65 11.74 -4.60
C ILE A 105 3.34 11.72 -3.24
N ASN A 106 4.64 11.99 -3.20
CA ASN A 106 5.46 11.89 -1.99
C ASN A 106 5.00 12.79 -0.84
N ASN A 107 4.25 13.85 -1.13
CA ASN A 107 3.75 14.80 -0.14
C ASN A 107 2.23 14.72 0.07
N ALA A 108 1.53 13.81 -0.60
CA ALA A 108 0.07 13.68 -0.50
C ALA A 108 -0.36 13.29 0.93
N LYS A 109 -1.39 13.97 1.45
CA LYS A 109 -1.95 13.75 2.80
C LYS A 109 -3.45 13.43 2.80
N GLY A 110 -4.00 13.01 1.66
CA GLY A 110 -5.45 12.70 1.56
C GLY A 110 -5.85 11.32 2.08
N GLY A 111 -4.93 10.35 2.17
CA GLY A 111 -5.23 9.02 2.68
C GLY A 111 -5.87 8.07 1.65
N SER A 112 -5.71 8.33 0.35
CA SER A 112 -6.11 7.39 -0.68
C SER A 112 -5.20 7.46 -1.92
N PHE A 113 -5.00 6.31 -2.55
CA PHE A 113 -4.22 6.11 -3.77
C PHE A 113 -5.02 5.18 -4.69
N ALA A 114 -5.15 5.49 -5.98
CA ALA A 114 -5.94 4.67 -6.88
C ALA A 114 -5.29 4.54 -8.26
N PHE A 115 -5.66 3.50 -9.00
CA PHE A 115 -5.51 3.46 -10.45
C PHE A 115 -6.82 3.05 -11.11
N PHE A 116 -6.99 3.41 -12.38
CA PHE A 116 -8.10 2.98 -13.20
C PHE A 116 -7.64 2.70 -14.63
N ASN A 117 -7.93 1.50 -15.12
CA ASN A 117 -7.77 1.14 -16.52
C ASN A 117 -9.08 1.38 -17.26
N HIS A 118 -9.09 2.39 -18.13
CA HIS A 118 -10.28 2.84 -18.88
C HIS A 118 -10.69 1.87 -19.98
N GLU A 119 -9.74 1.15 -20.58
CA GLU A 119 -10.03 0.15 -21.61
C GLU A 119 -10.65 -1.12 -20.99
N ALA A 120 -10.09 -1.56 -19.87
CA ALA A 120 -10.55 -2.76 -19.17
C ALA A 120 -11.77 -2.51 -18.27
N GLY A 121 -12.06 -1.25 -17.92
CA GLY A 121 -13.21 -0.85 -17.13
C GLY A 121 -13.12 -1.24 -15.66
N TYR A 122 -11.91 -1.32 -15.11
CA TYR A 122 -11.70 -1.58 -13.68
C TYR A 122 -10.57 -0.75 -13.11
N GLY A 123 -10.61 -0.56 -11.80
CA GLY A 123 -9.54 0.04 -11.02
C GLY A 123 -9.42 -0.57 -9.64
N VAL A 124 -8.47 -0.03 -8.89
CA VAL A 124 -8.30 -0.30 -7.46
C VAL A 124 -8.14 1.03 -6.75
N THR A 125 -8.84 1.16 -5.62
CA THR A 125 -8.58 2.21 -4.64
C THR A 125 -7.98 1.59 -3.38
N GLU A 126 -6.88 2.17 -2.94
CA GLU A 126 -6.21 1.88 -1.68
C GLU A 126 -6.45 3.06 -0.73
N THR A 127 -7.15 2.83 0.37
CA THR A 127 -7.45 3.84 1.40
C THR A 127 -6.66 3.55 2.66
N TYR A 128 -6.10 4.58 3.29
CA TYR A 128 -5.24 4.44 4.46
C TYR A 128 -5.34 5.67 5.36
N ASN A 129 -5.00 5.51 6.64
CA ASN A 129 -4.86 6.66 7.54
C ASN A 129 -3.54 7.40 7.23
N PRO A 130 -3.55 8.66 6.74
CA PRO A 130 -2.32 9.36 6.37
C PRO A 130 -1.38 9.63 7.56
N ASP A 131 -1.87 9.56 8.81
CA ASP A 131 -1.03 9.69 10.01
C ASP A 131 -0.21 8.44 10.31
N ASP A 132 -0.61 7.27 9.81
CA ASP A 132 0.12 6.01 9.99
C ASP A 132 1.30 5.87 9.02
N PHE A 133 1.36 6.74 7.99
CA PHE A 133 2.32 6.66 6.89
C PHE A 133 3.11 7.96 6.71
N ALA A 134 4.40 7.84 6.43
CA ALA A 134 5.23 8.99 6.09
C ALA A 134 4.80 9.57 4.73
N ARG A 135 4.62 8.69 3.74
CA ARG A 135 4.23 9.03 2.38
C ARG A 135 3.72 7.82 1.59
N PRO A 136 2.87 8.02 0.58
CA PRO A 136 2.73 7.06 -0.50
C PRO A 136 3.93 7.13 -1.45
N ASN A 137 4.11 6.10 -2.26
CA ASN A 137 5.11 6.02 -3.32
C ASN A 137 4.54 5.23 -4.49
N LEU A 138 4.89 5.59 -5.71
CA LEU A 138 4.48 4.86 -6.91
C LEU A 138 5.67 4.13 -7.48
N TRP A 139 5.46 2.86 -7.82
CA TRP A 139 6.36 2.16 -8.74
C TRP A 139 5.55 1.67 -9.93
N TRP A 140 6.05 1.93 -11.13
CA TRP A 140 5.38 1.59 -12.37
C TRP A 140 6.37 1.06 -13.39
N SER A 141 6.05 -0.09 -13.98
CA SER A 141 6.79 -0.60 -15.13
C SER A 141 5.83 -1.03 -16.23
N PRO A 142 5.64 -0.18 -17.27
CA PRO A 142 4.85 -0.51 -18.45
C PRO A 142 5.29 -1.83 -19.10
N GLY A 143 6.59 -2.13 -19.08
CA GLY A 143 7.13 -3.41 -19.57
C GLY A 143 6.60 -4.66 -18.87
N ARG A 144 6.04 -4.53 -17.66
CA ARG A 144 5.57 -5.65 -16.81
C ARG A 144 4.06 -5.70 -16.59
N LYS A 145 3.27 -4.78 -17.16
CA LYS A 145 1.84 -4.62 -16.82
C LYS A 145 1.60 -4.51 -15.31
N LEU A 146 2.51 -3.84 -14.61
CA LEU A 146 2.56 -3.89 -13.16
C LEU A 146 2.71 -2.49 -12.59
N LEU A 147 1.87 -2.20 -11.60
CA LEU A 147 1.81 -0.94 -10.87
C LEU A 147 1.74 -1.23 -9.38
N ASN A 148 2.50 -0.48 -8.59
CA ASN A 148 2.51 -0.61 -7.13
C ASN A 148 2.08 0.71 -6.50
N LEU A 149 0.99 0.65 -5.74
CA LEU A 149 0.55 1.75 -4.90
C LEU A 149 1.19 1.55 -3.52
N GLU A 150 2.42 2.01 -3.36
CA GLU A 150 3.21 1.68 -2.18
C GLU A 150 2.92 2.67 -1.05
N LEU A 151 2.98 2.20 0.18
CA LEU A 151 2.89 3.04 1.38
C LEU A 151 4.15 2.86 2.24
N ILE A 152 4.77 3.96 2.63
CA ILE A 152 5.98 3.96 3.46
C ILE A 152 5.61 4.46 4.86
N THR A 153 5.84 3.66 5.89
CA THR A 153 5.60 4.06 7.29
C THR A 153 6.64 5.10 7.74
N PRO A 154 6.40 5.86 8.80
CA PRO A 154 7.45 6.63 9.45
C PRO A 154 8.61 5.73 9.90
N SER A 155 9.82 6.27 9.91
CA SER A 155 10.95 5.68 10.61
C SER A 155 10.73 5.85 12.13
N VAL A 156 10.51 4.74 12.85
CA VAL A 156 10.22 4.74 14.29
C VAL A 156 11.34 4.01 15.04
N GLU A 157 11.92 4.65 16.06
CA GLU A 157 12.80 3.97 17.01
C GLU A 157 11.96 3.19 18.03
N LEU A 158 12.13 1.88 18.07
CA LEU A 158 11.47 0.97 19.00
C LEU A 158 12.48 0.43 20.01
N LYS A 159 12.10 0.44 21.30
CA LYS A 159 12.76 -0.31 22.36
C LYS A 159 12.06 -1.64 22.56
N LYS A 160 12.65 -2.51 23.39
CA LYS A 160 12.04 -3.79 23.76
C LYS A 160 10.63 -3.60 24.31
N GLY A 161 9.65 -4.21 23.65
CA GLY A 161 8.24 -4.15 23.97
C GLY A 161 7.47 -3.06 23.21
N ASP A 162 8.16 -2.09 22.58
CA ASP A 162 7.51 -1.06 21.78
C ASP A 162 6.97 -1.65 20.47
N SER A 163 5.93 -1.01 19.96
CA SER A 163 5.33 -1.34 18.67
C SER A 163 4.76 -0.12 17.99
N PHE A 164 4.55 -0.22 16.68
CA PHE A 164 3.67 0.67 15.93
C PHE A 164 2.76 -0.18 15.03
N SER A 165 1.63 0.39 14.64
CA SER A 165 0.65 -0.26 13.77
C SER A 165 0.29 0.64 12.61
N TYR A 166 -0.25 0.04 11.56
CA TYR A 166 -0.78 0.71 10.39
C TYR A 166 -1.97 -0.09 9.86
N SER A 167 -2.85 0.59 9.11
CA SER A 167 -3.96 -0.06 8.43
C SER A 167 -4.20 0.54 7.05
N TYR A 168 -4.68 -0.29 6.13
CA TYR A 168 -5.14 0.15 4.83
C TYR A 168 -6.19 -0.82 4.28
N GLU A 169 -7.00 -0.35 3.36
CA GLU A 169 -8.07 -1.09 2.70
C GLU A 169 -7.86 -1.05 1.19
N ILE A 170 -8.22 -2.15 0.52
CA ILE A 170 -8.25 -2.23 -0.94
C ILE A 170 -9.70 -2.45 -1.38
N GLU A 171 -10.13 -1.69 -2.39
CA GLU A 171 -11.43 -1.80 -3.05
C GLU A 171 -11.25 -1.87 -4.57
N TYR A 172 -11.96 -2.79 -5.22
CA TYR A 172 -12.08 -2.81 -6.68
C TYR A 172 -13.15 -1.80 -7.13
N THR A 173 -12.83 -0.98 -8.14
CA THR A 173 -13.74 0.06 -8.63
C THR A 173 -14.12 -0.14 -10.09
N GLU A 174 -15.36 0.22 -10.44
CA GLU A 174 -15.87 0.17 -11.82
C GLU A 174 -15.79 1.53 -12.54
N SER A 175 -15.36 2.57 -11.83
CA SER A 175 -15.17 3.93 -12.35
C SER A 175 -13.90 4.56 -11.77
N PRO A 176 -13.27 5.52 -12.48
CA PRO A 176 -12.18 6.30 -11.91
C PRO A 176 -12.71 7.21 -10.80
N PRO A 177 -11.84 7.67 -9.89
CA PRO A 177 -12.19 8.75 -8.97
C PRO A 177 -12.56 10.05 -9.71
N ASP A 178 -13.46 10.84 -9.11
CA ASP A 178 -13.78 12.19 -9.60
C ASP A 178 -12.63 13.16 -9.30
N ALA A 179 -11.75 13.36 -10.28
CA ALA A 179 -10.58 14.26 -10.23
C ALA A 179 -10.84 15.63 -10.89
#